data_AF-A0A562JA61-F1
#
_entry.id   AF-A0A562JA61-F1
#
_cell.length_a   1.000
_cell.length_b   1.000
_cell.length_c   1.000
_cell.angle_alpha   90.00
_cell.angle_beta   90.00
_cell.angle_gamma   90.00
#
_symmetry.space_group_name_H-M   'P 1'
#
loop_
_entity.id
_entity.type
_entity.pdbx_description
1 polymer ?
#
loop_
_entity_poly.entity_id
_entity_poly.type
_entity_poly.pdbx_seq_one_letter_code
_entity_poly.pdbx_strand_id
1 'polypeptide(L)'
;MYKKIGFLLILFSLVLAGKAFGEEVTVSNSEELRDVLSSDREISVIKIKSGRYNGNFSVEKKVHIIGEKGVKLFGLETGNVLTIEADDVIVEGLEIEGSGSQNAGIYVKGDRSYLHHNALNNVFHGIYARDSYGHRVENNIISSFDSAKRHKGYGIYLVEAPNTAVKGNYFYDTQDGVYVSYSDFCEISGNQMSKARYGVHTMDSRNILIAHNQVTESINGLMIMQSYEIFIMENYFYLNTKIDGAGMFIYDTFDSKISSNIIKGNFRGIVLENAKRNRLEFNTFLENDTGLEIGINSTDNTIYLNNFYRNTRQIISDKDNSNYFNKDEYGNYYDDHSSLNMNSDSKVDFAYKSGDVFYQMASQEPLLQVFFQSPAVELWNTVEQFTPIPSDSLIVDEAPLAEPAPVKWEENTSETQVYSSRHEMDLILFFMITLFASLFILMKLGRERHEA
;
A
#
# COMPACT_ATOMS: atom_id res chain seq x y z
N MET A 1 -36.88 55.68 -22.06
CA MET A 1 -37.31 54.40 -22.66
C MET A 1 -36.37 53.25 -22.28
N TYR A 2 -35.05 53.41 -22.43
CA TYR A 2 -34.02 52.40 -22.13
C TYR A 2 -34.01 51.84 -20.70
N LYS A 3 -34.26 52.66 -19.67
CA LYS A 3 -34.34 52.18 -18.27
C LYS A 3 -35.52 51.23 -18.01
N LYS A 4 -36.64 51.40 -18.73
CA LYS A 4 -37.82 50.52 -18.60
C LYS A 4 -37.61 49.19 -19.33
N ILE A 5 -36.87 49.20 -20.45
CA ILE A 5 -36.51 47.99 -21.21
C ILE A 5 -35.49 47.15 -20.44
N GLY A 6 -34.49 47.80 -19.82
CA GLY A 6 -33.50 47.10 -18.97
C GLY A 6 -34.13 46.45 -17.74
N PHE A 7 -35.10 47.12 -17.10
CA PHE A 7 -35.82 46.54 -15.96
C PHE A 7 -36.73 45.36 -16.39
N LEU A 8 -37.32 45.44 -17.60
CA LEU A 8 -38.12 44.35 -18.15
C LEU A 8 -37.27 43.12 -18.51
N LEU A 9 -36.06 43.31 -19.04
CA LEU A 9 -35.11 42.24 -19.37
C LEU A 9 -34.56 41.54 -18.12
N ILE A 10 -34.30 42.29 -17.04
CA ILE A 10 -33.89 41.72 -15.75
C ILE A 10 -35.03 40.92 -15.11
N LEU A 11 -36.28 41.42 -15.18
CA LEU A 11 -37.44 40.65 -14.75
C LEU A 11 -37.63 39.38 -15.60
N PHE A 12 -37.38 39.45 -16.91
CA PHE A 12 -37.49 38.29 -17.81
C PHE A 12 -36.42 37.23 -17.53
N SER A 13 -35.18 37.63 -17.17
CA SER A 13 -34.12 36.71 -16.75
C SER A 13 -34.39 36.06 -15.39
N LEU A 14 -35.08 36.76 -14.48
CA LEU A 14 -35.48 36.22 -13.17
C LEU A 14 -36.70 35.27 -13.26
N VAL A 15 -37.54 35.42 -14.29
CA VAL A 15 -38.65 34.49 -14.57
C VAL A 15 -38.17 33.24 -15.32
N LEU A 16 -37.04 33.32 -16.05
CA LEU A 16 -36.37 32.18 -16.69
C LEU A 16 -35.41 31.42 -15.76
N ALA A 17 -35.21 31.90 -14.52
CA ALA A 17 -34.63 31.09 -13.45
C ALA A 17 -35.67 30.10 -12.91
N GLY A 18 -36.27 29.31 -13.82
CA GLY A 18 -36.93 28.08 -13.45
C GLY A 18 -35.88 27.24 -12.74
N LYS A 19 -36.11 26.90 -11.48
CA LYS A 19 -35.32 25.89 -10.80
C LYS A 19 -35.43 24.64 -11.66
N ALA A 20 -34.37 24.31 -12.39
CA ALA A 20 -34.21 23.00 -12.98
C ALA A 20 -34.00 22.03 -11.81
N PHE A 21 -35.07 21.72 -11.08
CA PHE A 21 -35.11 20.52 -10.29
C PHE A 21 -35.13 19.39 -11.30
N GLY A 22 -33.97 18.79 -11.51
CA GLY A 22 -33.91 17.55 -12.25
C GLY A 22 -34.85 16.55 -11.59
N GLU A 23 -35.45 15.69 -12.39
CA GLU A 23 -36.46 14.77 -11.87
C GLU A 23 -35.81 13.83 -10.83
N GLU A 24 -36.51 13.58 -9.73
CA GLU A 24 -36.13 12.59 -8.71
C GLU A 24 -37.13 11.44 -8.78
N VAL A 25 -36.63 10.22 -8.97
CA VAL A 25 -37.45 9.01 -9.01
C VAL A 25 -37.03 8.06 -7.89
N THR A 26 -38.01 7.44 -7.25
CA THR A 26 -37.80 6.38 -6.27
C THR A 26 -38.18 5.05 -6.90
N VAL A 27 -37.32 4.04 -6.73
CA VAL A 27 -37.56 2.67 -7.19
C VAL A 27 -37.53 1.69 -6.01
N SER A 28 -38.30 0.61 -6.13
CA SER A 28 -38.53 -0.36 -5.04
C SER A 28 -38.29 -1.81 -5.44
N ASN A 29 -38.04 -2.07 -6.73
CA ASN A 29 -37.75 -3.41 -7.24
C ASN A 29 -36.88 -3.36 -8.51
N SER A 30 -36.43 -4.54 -8.95
CA SER A 30 -35.47 -4.70 -10.06
C SER A 30 -36.01 -4.22 -11.41
N GLU A 31 -37.32 -4.34 -11.64
CA GLU A 31 -37.98 -3.94 -12.89
C GLU A 31 -38.06 -2.41 -12.96
N GLU A 32 -38.53 -1.77 -11.89
CA GLU A 32 -38.56 -0.31 -11.77
C GLU A 32 -37.16 0.31 -11.94
N LEU A 33 -36.14 -0.27 -11.31
CA LEU A 33 -34.76 0.21 -11.46
C LEU A 33 -34.30 0.11 -12.93
N ARG A 34 -34.59 -1.00 -13.60
CA ARG A 34 -34.21 -1.21 -15.01
C ARG A 34 -34.94 -0.25 -15.95
N ASP A 35 -36.24 -0.05 -15.72
CA ASP A 35 -37.07 0.85 -16.54
C ASP A 35 -36.61 2.30 -16.38
N VAL A 36 -36.29 2.72 -15.15
CA VAL A 36 -35.83 4.08 -14.86
C VAL A 36 -34.44 4.34 -15.44
N LEU A 37 -33.53 3.37 -15.37
CA LEU A 37 -32.20 3.46 -15.94
C LEU A 37 -32.20 3.51 -17.48
N SER A 38 -33.09 2.75 -18.13
CA SER A 38 -33.24 2.72 -19.59
C SER A 38 -34.15 3.81 -20.17
N SER A 39 -34.81 4.59 -19.31
CA SER A 39 -35.72 5.64 -19.75
C SER A 39 -34.98 6.85 -20.34
N ASP A 40 -35.48 7.38 -21.45
CA ASP A 40 -35.06 8.65 -22.06
C ASP A 40 -35.43 9.90 -21.24
N ARG A 41 -36.05 9.73 -20.07
CA ARG A 41 -36.39 10.84 -19.18
C ARG A 41 -35.14 11.44 -18.54
N GLU A 42 -35.10 12.77 -18.50
CA GLU A 42 -34.11 13.60 -17.81
C GLU A 42 -34.24 13.46 -16.27
N ILE A 43 -33.80 12.31 -15.78
CA ILE A 43 -33.80 11.95 -14.36
C ILE A 43 -32.44 12.29 -13.78
N SER A 44 -32.43 13.18 -12.79
CA SER A 44 -31.20 13.61 -12.13
C SER A 44 -30.83 12.75 -10.92
N VAL A 45 -31.84 12.18 -10.24
CA VAL A 45 -31.64 11.39 -9.02
C VAL A 45 -32.52 10.14 -9.04
N ILE A 46 -31.92 8.99 -8.75
CA ILE A 46 -32.60 7.71 -8.54
C ILE A 46 -32.36 7.29 -7.09
N LYS A 47 -33.42 7.28 -6.28
CA LYS A 47 -33.40 6.74 -4.91
C LYS A 47 -33.86 5.30 -4.92
N ILE A 48 -33.00 4.40 -4.47
CA ILE A 48 -33.29 2.97 -4.41
C ILE A 48 -33.74 2.64 -2.98
N LYS A 49 -34.97 2.14 -2.82
CA LYS A 49 -35.48 1.69 -1.51
C LYS A 49 -34.77 0.42 -1.07
N SER A 50 -34.58 0.27 0.24
CA SER A 50 -34.02 -0.94 0.85
C SER A 50 -34.65 -2.20 0.27
N GLY A 51 -33.81 -3.16 -0.14
CA GLY A 51 -34.27 -4.36 -0.82
C GLY A 51 -33.17 -5.00 -1.67
N ARG A 52 -33.47 -6.20 -2.17
CA ARG A 52 -32.57 -6.94 -3.06
C ARG A 52 -33.04 -6.79 -4.51
N TYR A 53 -32.15 -6.30 -5.36
CA TYR A 53 -32.37 -6.05 -6.78
C TYR A 53 -31.53 -7.06 -7.56
N ASN A 54 -32.19 -8.01 -8.22
CA ASN A 54 -31.49 -9.08 -8.94
C ASN A 54 -31.34 -8.72 -10.41
N GLY A 55 -30.13 -8.89 -10.93
CA GLY A 55 -29.81 -8.63 -12.33
C GLY A 55 -28.57 -7.77 -12.49
N ASN A 56 -28.19 -7.59 -13.74
CA ASN A 56 -27.16 -6.64 -14.13
C ASN A 56 -27.83 -5.34 -14.61
N PHE A 57 -27.22 -4.20 -14.32
CA PHE A 57 -27.78 -2.88 -14.57
C PHE A 57 -26.80 -2.03 -15.41
N SER A 58 -27.33 -1.18 -16.28
CA SER A 58 -26.57 -0.26 -17.14
C SER A 58 -27.03 1.17 -16.89
N VAL A 59 -26.10 2.12 -16.78
CA VAL A 59 -26.35 3.54 -16.57
C VAL A 59 -25.86 4.31 -17.79
N GLU A 60 -26.79 4.67 -18.66
CA GLU A 60 -26.52 5.29 -19.97
C GLU A 60 -26.79 6.81 -19.99
N LYS A 61 -27.09 7.38 -18.82
CA LYS A 61 -27.31 8.83 -18.65
C LYS A 61 -26.67 9.34 -17.38
N LYS A 62 -26.36 10.64 -17.37
CA LYS A 62 -25.89 11.36 -16.20
C LYS A 62 -26.96 11.32 -15.11
N VAL A 63 -26.63 10.71 -13.97
CA VAL A 63 -27.58 10.54 -12.86
C VAL A 63 -26.85 10.34 -11.54
N HIS A 64 -27.50 10.71 -10.45
CA HIS A 64 -27.09 10.37 -9.09
C HIS A 64 -27.92 9.20 -8.56
N ILE A 65 -27.29 8.06 -8.33
CA ILE A 65 -27.91 6.85 -7.77
C ILE A 65 -27.61 6.80 -6.26
N ILE A 66 -28.67 6.79 -5.46
CA ILE A 66 -28.59 6.79 -3.99
C ILE A 66 -29.28 5.54 -3.45
N GLY A 67 -28.52 4.65 -2.82
CA GLY A 67 -29.04 3.52 -2.07
C GLY A 67 -29.45 3.91 -0.66
N GLU A 68 -30.68 3.58 -0.27
CA GLU A 68 -31.02 3.52 1.16
C GLU A 68 -30.25 2.38 1.84
N LYS A 69 -30.04 2.49 3.16
CA LYS A 69 -29.41 1.43 3.95
C LYS A 69 -30.15 0.09 3.73
N GLY A 70 -29.42 -0.94 3.31
CA GLY A 70 -29.97 -2.27 3.00
C GLY A 70 -30.33 -2.48 1.53
N VAL A 71 -29.98 -1.56 0.63
CA VAL A 71 -30.03 -1.80 -0.82
C VAL A 71 -28.90 -2.73 -1.24
N LYS A 72 -29.27 -3.83 -1.87
CA LYS A 72 -28.33 -4.80 -2.42
C LYS A 72 -28.60 -5.06 -3.90
N LEU A 73 -27.65 -4.68 -4.76
CA LEU A 73 -27.60 -5.13 -6.15
C LEU A 73 -26.92 -6.51 -6.19
N PHE A 74 -27.65 -7.51 -6.66
CA PHE A 74 -27.14 -8.86 -6.79
C PHE A 74 -27.11 -9.27 -8.26
N GLY A 75 -25.90 -9.30 -8.83
CA GLY A 75 -25.67 -9.71 -10.20
C GLY A 75 -26.00 -11.17 -10.45
N LEU A 76 -25.91 -11.58 -11.71
CA LEU A 76 -26.27 -12.92 -12.16
C LEU A 76 -25.09 -13.92 -12.10
N GLU A 77 -24.02 -13.61 -11.37
CA GLU A 77 -22.75 -14.34 -11.35
C GLU A 77 -22.12 -14.48 -12.75
N THR A 78 -22.54 -13.61 -13.67
CA THR A 78 -22.10 -13.50 -15.05
C THR A 78 -22.13 -12.02 -15.44
N GLY A 79 -21.07 -11.52 -16.09
CA GLY A 79 -20.97 -10.10 -16.43
C GLY A 79 -20.75 -9.18 -15.22
N ASN A 80 -20.75 -7.87 -15.48
CA ASN A 80 -20.63 -6.85 -14.45
C ASN A 80 -21.99 -6.60 -13.77
N VAL A 81 -22.00 -6.27 -12.48
CA VAL A 81 -23.27 -6.03 -11.76
C VAL A 81 -23.87 -4.67 -12.13
N LEU A 82 -23.07 -3.61 -12.09
CA LEU A 82 -23.43 -2.26 -12.54
C LEU A 82 -22.42 -1.81 -13.60
N THR A 83 -22.90 -1.41 -14.78
CA THR A 83 -22.08 -0.80 -15.82
C THR A 83 -22.46 0.67 -15.97
N ILE A 84 -21.46 1.55 -15.89
CA ILE A 84 -21.62 2.99 -16.04
C ILE A 84 -21.07 3.39 -17.41
N GLU A 85 -21.97 3.62 -18.36
CA GLU A 85 -21.65 4.03 -19.72
C GLU A 85 -21.59 5.55 -19.86
N ALA A 86 -22.36 6.28 -19.04
CA ALA A 86 -22.44 7.74 -19.12
C ALA A 86 -21.47 8.49 -18.20
N ASP A 87 -21.16 9.72 -18.62
CA ASP A 87 -20.36 10.68 -17.89
C ASP A 87 -21.07 11.24 -16.65
N ASP A 88 -20.26 11.72 -15.70
CA ASP A 88 -20.68 12.45 -14.50
C ASP A 88 -21.72 11.69 -13.64
N VAL A 89 -21.64 10.36 -13.62
CA VAL A 89 -22.51 9.51 -12.80
C VAL A 89 -22.02 9.46 -11.37
N ILE A 90 -22.94 9.60 -10.41
CA ILE A 90 -22.64 9.48 -8.98
C ILE A 90 -23.34 8.23 -8.46
N VAL A 91 -22.63 7.39 -7.71
CA VAL A 91 -23.18 6.17 -7.11
C VAL A 91 -22.80 6.11 -5.64
N GLU A 92 -23.80 6.10 -4.77
CA GLU A 92 -23.61 6.01 -3.33
C GLU A 92 -24.54 5.04 -2.61
N GLY A 93 -24.04 4.45 -1.52
CA GLY A 93 -24.84 3.70 -0.57
C GLY A 93 -25.33 2.33 -1.05
N LEU A 94 -24.67 1.72 -2.05
CA LEU A 94 -25.04 0.41 -2.58
C LEU A 94 -24.21 -0.72 -1.97
N GLU A 95 -24.86 -1.84 -1.65
CA GLU A 95 -24.20 -3.13 -1.49
C GLU A 95 -24.23 -3.88 -2.83
N ILE A 96 -23.09 -4.39 -3.30
CA ILE A 96 -22.94 -5.03 -4.61
C ILE A 96 -22.27 -6.40 -4.46
N GLU A 97 -22.91 -7.42 -5.02
CA GLU A 97 -22.39 -8.80 -5.06
C GLU A 97 -22.80 -9.49 -6.36
N GLY A 98 -22.25 -10.70 -6.61
CA GLY A 98 -22.70 -11.56 -7.70
C GLY A 98 -22.13 -11.16 -9.07
N SER A 99 -20.91 -10.64 -9.13
CA SER A 99 -20.21 -10.43 -10.39
C SER A 99 -19.81 -11.76 -11.04
N GLY A 100 -19.63 -11.76 -12.36
CA GLY A 100 -18.98 -12.85 -13.07
C GLY A 100 -17.50 -13.02 -12.70
N SER A 101 -16.93 -14.14 -13.14
CA SER A 101 -15.47 -14.32 -13.11
C SER A 101 -14.84 -13.42 -14.15
N GLN A 102 -13.79 -12.65 -13.79
CA GLN A 102 -13.22 -11.60 -14.65
C GLN A 102 -14.09 -10.36 -14.87
N ASN A 103 -15.17 -10.19 -14.10
CA ASN A 103 -16.06 -9.04 -14.18
C ASN A 103 -16.02 -8.18 -12.91
N ALA A 104 -16.57 -6.98 -12.99
CA ALA A 104 -16.60 -6.04 -11.88
C ALA A 104 -17.94 -5.98 -11.16
N GLY A 105 -17.92 -5.58 -9.89
CA GLY A 105 -19.11 -5.06 -9.22
C GLY A 105 -19.60 -3.78 -9.90
N ILE A 106 -18.70 -2.82 -10.12
CA ILE A 106 -18.96 -1.61 -10.91
C ILE A 106 -17.94 -1.53 -12.05
N TYR A 107 -18.40 -1.55 -13.29
CA TYR A 107 -17.58 -1.30 -14.48
C TYR A 107 -17.86 0.11 -14.99
N VAL A 108 -16.81 0.90 -15.24
CA VAL A 108 -16.90 2.31 -15.63
C VAL A 108 -16.25 2.50 -16.99
N LYS A 109 -17.03 3.10 -17.90
CA LYS A 109 -16.59 3.56 -19.22
C LYS A 109 -16.82 5.05 -19.43
N GLY A 110 -17.83 5.62 -18.77
CA GLY A 110 -18.10 7.05 -18.80
C GLY A 110 -17.16 7.83 -17.89
N ASP A 111 -16.87 9.08 -18.25
CA ASP A 111 -15.90 9.91 -17.56
C ASP A 111 -16.43 10.50 -16.24
N ARG A 112 -15.52 10.87 -15.34
CA ARG A 112 -15.79 11.69 -14.14
C ARG A 112 -16.84 11.11 -13.20
N SER A 113 -16.95 9.78 -13.18
CA SER A 113 -17.76 9.06 -12.18
C SER A 113 -17.30 9.34 -10.75
N TYR A 114 -18.26 9.52 -9.83
CA TYR A 114 -18.02 9.61 -8.39
C TYR A 114 -18.67 8.42 -7.67
N LEU A 115 -17.83 7.48 -7.22
CA LEU A 115 -18.24 6.23 -6.61
C LEU A 115 -17.87 6.25 -5.13
N HIS A 116 -18.85 6.40 -4.24
CA HIS A 116 -18.55 6.54 -2.82
C HIS A 116 -19.48 5.83 -1.86
N HIS A 117 -18.95 5.43 -0.71
CA HIS A 117 -19.75 4.79 0.35
C HIS A 117 -20.51 3.54 -0.13
N ASN A 118 -19.94 2.80 -1.08
CA ASN A 118 -20.48 1.52 -1.54
C ASN A 118 -19.74 0.35 -0.87
N ALA A 119 -20.42 -0.78 -0.73
CA ALA A 119 -19.84 -2.02 -0.23
C ALA A 119 -19.88 -3.09 -1.34
N LEU A 120 -18.72 -3.41 -1.91
CA LEU A 120 -18.56 -4.40 -2.96
C LEU A 120 -17.96 -5.67 -2.36
N ASN A 121 -18.80 -6.67 -2.13
CA ASN A 121 -18.41 -7.86 -1.38
C ASN A 121 -18.34 -9.08 -2.30
N ASN A 122 -17.28 -9.88 -2.18
CA ASN A 122 -17.18 -11.17 -2.87
C ASN A 122 -17.44 -11.04 -4.39
N VAL A 123 -16.89 -9.99 -4.99
CA VAL A 123 -16.86 -9.76 -6.44
C VAL A 123 -15.51 -10.18 -7.00
N PHE A 124 -15.32 -10.26 -8.32
CA PHE A 124 -13.99 -10.51 -8.87
C PHE A 124 -13.17 -9.22 -8.86
N HIS A 125 -13.52 -8.26 -9.71
CA HIS A 125 -13.07 -6.87 -9.55
C HIS A 125 -14.09 -6.09 -8.73
N GLY A 126 -13.64 -5.21 -7.82
CA GLY A 126 -14.54 -4.28 -7.16
C GLY A 126 -15.05 -3.24 -8.15
N ILE A 127 -14.21 -2.24 -8.41
CA ILE A 127 -14.46 -1.18 -9.36
C ILE A 127 -13.42 -1.29 -10.48
N TYR A 128 -13.86 -1.35 -11.72
CA TYR A 128 -12.99 -1.38 -12.88
C TYR A 128 -13.31 -0.20 -13.79
N ALA A 129 -12.41 0.78 -13.87
CA ALA A 129 -12.48 1.87 -14.83
C ALA A 129 -11.52 1.58 -15.98
N ARG A 130 -12.06 1.65 -17.20
CA ARG A 130 -11.31 1.38 -18.42
C ARG A 130 -11.58 2.47 -19.44
N ASP A 131 -10.55 2.91 -20.15
CA ASP A 131 -10.66 3.81 -21.31
C ASP A 131 -11.52 5.06 -20.98
N SER A 132 -11.29 5.65 -19.81
CA SER A 132 -12.11 6.71 -19.20
C SER A 132 -11.27 7.68 -18.38
N TYR A 133 -11.83 8.76 -17.82
CA TYR A 133 -11.02 9.81 -17.21
C TYR A 133 -11.62 10.38 -15.92
N GLY A 134 -10.75 10.73 -14.96
CA GLY A 134 -11.07 11.74 -13.94
C GLY A 134 -12.01 11.27 -12.82
N HIS A 135 -11.93 9.99 -12.44
CA HIS A 135 -12.86 9.43 -11.46
C HIS A 135 -12.50 9.81 -10.03
N ARG A 136 -13.51 9.77 -9.15
CA ARG A 136 -13.35 9.82 -7.71
C ARG A 136 -13.92 8.55 -7.11
N VAL A 137 -13.09 7.79 -6.42
CA VAL A 137 -13.46 6.53 -5.77
C VAL A 137 -13.14 6.64 -4.30
N GLU A 138 -14.15 6.91 -3.48
CA GLU A 138 -13.95 7.37 -2.10
C GLU A 138 -14.76 6.56 -1.07
N ASN A 139 -14.13 6.19 0.05
CA ASN A 139 -14.83 5.58 1.19
C ASN A 139 -15.65 4.32 0.86
N ASN A 140 -15.19 3.50 -0.10
CA ASN A 140 -15.81 2.21 -0.41
C ASN A 140 -15.17 1.09 0.42
N ILE A 141 -15.94 0.02 0.64
CA ILE A 141 -15.47 -1.23 1.24
C ILE A 141 -15.45 -2.28 0.13
N ILE A 142 -14.30 -2.91 -0.12
CA ILE A 142 -14.12 -3.79 -1.27
C ILE A 142 -13.44 -5.09 -0.88
N SER A 143 -14.02 -6.21 -1.29
CA SER A 143 -13.42 -7.54 -1.20
C SER A 143 -13.61 -8.37 -2.45
N SER A 144 -12.60 -9.20 -2.73
CA SER A 144 -12.67 -10.17 -3.83
C SER A 144 -13.31 -11.47 -3.35
N PHE A 145 -13.43 -12.46 -4.25
CA PHE A 145 -13.90 -13.79 -3.90
C PHE A 145 -13.22 -14.42 -2.68
N ASP A 146 -14.03 -14.81 -1.69
CA ASP A 146 -13.61 -15.54 -0.49
C ASP A 146 -13.40 -17.02 -0.83
N SER A 147 -12.31 -17.32 -1.54
CA SER A 147 -11.95 -18.69 -1.88
C SER A 147 -10.46 -18.83 -2.15
N ALA A 148 -9.82 -19.78 -1.45
CA ALA A 148 -8.45 -20.17 -1.73
C ALA A 148 -8.26 -20.85 -3.11
N LYS A 149 -9.35 -21.31 -3.75
CA LYS A 149 -9.31 -22.03 -5.03
C LYS A 149 -9.62 -21.15 -6.24
N ARG A 150 -10.30 -20.03 -6.03
CA ARG A 150 -10.64 -19.10 -7.12
C ARG A 150 -9.55 -18.06 -7.25
N HIS A 151 -9.23 -17.72 -8.49
CA HIS A 151 -8.46 -16.51 -8.74
C HIS A 151 -9.26 -15.32 -8.22
N LYS A 152 -8.59 -14.44 -7.47
CA LYS A 152 -9.13 -13.18 -6.98
C LYS A 152 -8.94 -12.12 -8.05
N GLY A 153 -9.71 -11.04 -8.00
CA GLY A 153 -9.44 -9.86 -8.82
C GLY A 153 -9.02 -8.68 -7.95
N TYR A 154 -8.78 -7.57 -8.62
CA TYR A 154 -8.36 -6.30 -8.01
C TYR A 154 -9.52 -5.59 -7.31
N GLY A 155 -9.24 -4.91 -6.21
CA GLY A 155 -10.22 -4.06 -5.53
C GLY A 155 -10.67 -2.91 -6.44
N ILE A 156 -9.72 -2.06 -6.84
CA ILE A 156 -9.91 -1.06 -7.90
C ILE A 156 -8.91 -1.34 -9.02
N TYR A 157 -9.41 -1.42 -10.25
CA TYR A 157 -8.60 -1.59 -11.45
C TYR A 157 -8.77 -0.38 -12.36
N LEU A 158 -7.67 0.33 -12.62
CA LEU A 158 -7.61 1.48 -13.50
C LEU A 158 -6.77 1.11 -14.73
N VAL A 159 -7.37 1.12 -15.91
CA VAL A 159 -6.70 0.81 -17.18
C VAL A 159 -6.99 1.93 -18.15
N GLU A 160 -5.95 2.65 -18.57
CA GLU A 160 -6.13 3.84 -19.43
C GLU A 160 -7.14 4.83 -18.79
N ALA A 161 -7.05 4.99 -17.46
CA ALA A 161 -7.97 5.74 -16.61
C ALA A 161 -7.28 6.87 -15.80
N PRO A 162 -6.60 7.83 -16.47
CA PRO A 162 -5.79 8.85 -15.81
C PRO A 162 -6.62 9.85 -15.00
N ASN A 163 -5.92 10.62 -14.16
CA ASN A 163 -6.50 11.64 -13.27
C ASN A 163 -7.54 11.10 -12.29
N THR A 164 -7.43 9.82 -11.93
CA THR A 164 -8.33 9.18 -10.97
C THR A 164 -7.82 9.34 -9.53
N ALA A 165 -8.72 9.73 -8.64
CA ALA A 165 -8.47 9.79 -7.20
C ALA A 165 -9.13 8.61 -6.47
N VAL A 166 -8.33 7.83 -5.76
CA VAL A 166 -8.75 6.69 -4.92
C VAL A 166 -8.43 7.02 -3.46
N LYS A 167 -9.45 7.39 -2.67
CA LYS A 167 -9.24 7.91 -1.31
C LYS A 167 -10.07 7.24 -0.22
N GLY A 168 -9.46 6.96 0.93
CA GLY A 168 -10.20 6.52 2.12
C GLY A 168 -10.93 5.19 1.99
N ASN A 169 -10.59 4.35 1.00
CA ASN A 169 -11.23 3.05 0.80
C ASN A 169 -10.61 1.99 1.72
N TYR A 170 -11.42 0.98 2.04
CA TYR A 170 -10.99 -0.20 2.79
C TYR A 170 -11.03 -1.43 1.89
N PHE A 171 -9.90 -2.11 1.77
CA PHE A 171 -9.73 -3.31 0.96
C PHE A 171 -9.37 -4.48 1.87
N TYR A 172 -10.05 -5.61 1.67
CA TYR A 172 -9.66 -6.85 2.33
C TYR A 172 -9.73 -8.02 1.36
N ASP A 173 -8.73 -8.89 1.44
CA ASP A 173 -8.72 -10.18 0.73
C ASP A 173 -8.90 -10.07 -0.80
N THR A 174 -8.17 -9.13 -1.41
CA THR A 174 -8.14 -8.88 -2.86
C THR A 174 -6.91 -9.52 -3.50
N GLN A 175 -6.87 -9.60 -4.84
CA GLN A 175 -5.60 -9.85 -5.51
C GLN A 175 -4.70 -8.64 -5.31
N ASP A 176 -5.01 -7.49 -5.89
CA ASP A 176 -4.33 -6.24 -5.57
C ASP A 176 -5.38 -5.24 -5.05
N GLY A 177 -5.03 -4.40 -4.07
CA GLY A 177 -5.95 -3.39 -3.55
C GLY A 177 -6.34 -2.39 -4.64
N VAL A 178 -5.34 -1.69 -5.16
CA VAL A 178 -5.47 -0.78 -6.31
C VAL A 178 -4.43 -1.15 -7.37
N TYR A 179 -4.88 -1.41 -8.60
CA TYR A 179 -4.00 -1.62 -9.74
C TYR A 179 -4.18 -0.51 -10.76
N VAL A 180 -3.10 0.23 -11.03
CA VAL A 180 -3.02 1.33 -12.00
C VAL A 180 -2.17 0.89 -13.19
N SER A 181 -2.77 0.84 -14.38
CA SER A 181 -2.12 0.40 -15.61
C SER A 181 -2.35 1.44 -16.71
N TYR A 182 -1.28 1.91 -17.36
CA TYR A 182 -1.32 2.94 -18.41
C TYR A 182 -2.14 4.17 -18.02
N SER A 183 -2.05 4.61 -16.76
CA SER A 183 -2.92 5.65 -16.20
C SER A 183 -2.12 6.66 -15.40
N ASP A 184 -1.93 7.84 -15.97
CA ASP A 184 -1.11 8.91 -15.38
C ASP A 184 -1.90 9.82 -14.42
N PHE A 185 -1.19 10.55 -13.57
CA PHE A 185 -1.76 11.59 -12.68
C PHE A 185 -2.81 11.08 -11.69
N CYS A 186 -2.72 9.81 -11.30
CA CYS A 186 -3.61 9.23 -10.30
C CYS A 186 -3.12 9.51 -8.86
N GLU A 187 -4.07 9.61 -7.95
CA GLU A 187 -3.82 9.76 -6.52
C GLU A 187 -4.43 8.59 -5.75
N ILE A 188 -3.61 7.87 -5.00
CA ILE A 188 -4.01 6.76 -4.14
C ILE A 188 -3.66 7.18 -2.72
N SER A 189 -4.65 7.63 -1.95
CA SER A 189 -4.39 8.31 -0.67
C SER A 189 -5.30 7.88 0.48
N GLY A 190 -4.74 7.68 1.68
CA GLY A 190 -5.51 7.44 2.89
C GLY A 190 -6.28 6.11 2.90
N ASN A 191 -5.89 5.14 2.07
CA ASN A 191 -6.58 3.85 1.99
C ASN A 191 -6.00 2.84 3.00
N GLN A 192 -6.84 1.90 3.43
CA GLN A 192 -6.44 0.78 4.28
C GLN A 192 -6.59 -0.53 3.50
N MET A 193 -5.53 -1.31 3.43
CA MET A 193 -5.46 -2.52 2.62
C MET A 193 -4.89 -3.67 3.45
N SER A 194 -5.59 -4.80 3.47
CA SER A 194 -5.12 -5.98 4.20
C SER A 194 -5.30 -7.26 3.38
N LYS A 195 -4.35 -8.19 3.55
CA LYS A 195 -4.40 -9.53 2.94
C LYS A 195 -4.53 -9.49 1.41
N ALA A 196 -3.82 -8.55 0.78
CA ALA A 196 -3.70 -8.49 -0.66
C ALA A 196 -2.44 -9.26 -1.12
N ARG A 197 -2.38 -9.60 -2.41
CA ARG A 197 -1.09 -9.84 -3.07
C ARG A 197 -0.28 -8.55 -2.99
N TYR A 198 -0.76 -7.47 -3.60
CA TYR A 198 -0.14 -6.13 -3.52
C TYR A 198 -1.14 -5.11 -3.01
N GLY A 199 -0.75 -4.22 -2.09
CA GLY A 199 -1.62 -3.11 -1.71
C GLY A 199 -1.89 -2.20 -2.92
N VAL A 200 -0.84 -1.56 -3.43
CA VAL A 200 -0.91 -0.81 -4.68
C VAL A 200 0.04 -1.42 -5.70
N HIS A 201 -0.45 -1.58 -6.92
CA HIS A 201 0.31 -2.03 -8.07
C HIS A 201 0.26 -0.94 -9.14
N THR A 202 1.41 -0.55 -9.69
CA THR A 202 1.48 0.31 -10.87
C THR A 202 2.21 -0.39 -12.01
N MET A 203 1.75 -0.20 -13.24
CA MET A 203 2.39 -0.69 -14.46
C MET A 203 2.28 0.37 -15.55
N ASP A 204 3.41 0.70 -16.19
CA ASP A 204 3.48 1.62 -17.34
C ASP A 204 2.75 2.96 -17.08
N SER A 205 2.95 3.55 -15.89
CA SER A 205 2.25 4.77 -15.47
C SER A 205 3.21 5.83 -14.92
N ARG A 206 2.80 7.09 -14.98
CA ARG A 206 3.61 8.25 -14.61
C ARG A 206 2.88 9.23 -13.70
N ASN A 207 3.62 9.96 -12.85
CA ASN A 207 3.08 11.02 -11.99
C ASN A 207 1.99 10.50 -11.04
N ILE A 208 2.26 9.38 -10.37
CA ILE A 208 1.33 8.78 -9.42
C ILE A 208 1.70 9.19 -8.01
N LEU A 209 0.72 9.72 -7.26
CA LEU A 209 0.85 9.99 -5.84
C LEU A 209 0.28 8.81 -5.04
N ILE A 210 1.12 8.18 -4.21
CA ILE A 210 0.74 7.13 -3.28
C ILE A 210 1.07 7.64 -1.87
N ALA A 211 0.06 8.09 -1.13
CA ALA A 211 0.29 8.75 0.15
C ALA A 211 -0.63 8.34 1.30
N HIS A 212 -0.12 8.32 2.53
CA HIS A 212 -0.92 8.05 3.73
C HIS A 212 -1.71 6.73 3.71
N ASN A 213 -1.28 5.74 2.92
CA ASN A 213 -1.93 4.44 2.88
C ASN A 213 -1.34 3.53 3.95
N GLN A 214 -2.17 2.63 4.47
CA GLN A 214 -1.74 1.53 5.34
C GLN A 214 -1.94 0.21 4.61
N VAL A 215 -0.87 -0.57 4.47
CA VAL A 215 -0.92 -1.91 3.86
C VAL A 215 -0.35 -2.94 4.82
N THR A 216 -1.18 -3.92 5.18
CA THR A 216 -0.83 -4.96 6.16
C THR A 216 -1.06 -6.38 5.66
N GLU A 217 -0.30 -7.33 6.23
CA GLU A 217 -0.49 -8.77 6.00
C GLU A 217 -0.58 -9.18 4.52
N SER A 218 0.09 -8.44 3.64
CA SER A 218 0.07 -8.63 2.19
C SER A 218 1.38 -9.27 1.71
N ILE A 219 1.47 -9.68 0.44
CA ILE A 219 2.75 -10.17 -0.09
C ILE A 219 3.70 -8.99 -0.24
N ASN A 220 3.30 -8.00 -1.04
CA ASN A 220 3.97 -6.70 -1.05
C ASN A 220 3.03 -5.60 -0.57
N GLY A 221 3.57 -4.62 0.16
CA GLY A 221 2.85 -3.38 0.41
C GLY A 221 2.59 -2.64 -0.89
N LEU A 222 3.65 -2.41 -1.68
CA LEU A 222 3.59 -1.86 -3.03
C LEU A 222 4.37 -2.72 -4.04
N MET A 223 3.86 -2.77 -5.27
CA MET A 223 4.56 -3.29 -6.45
C MET A 223 4.55 -2.21 -7.54
N ILE A 224 5.66 -1.48 -7.69
CA ILE A 224 5.79 -0.40 -8.66
C ILE A 224 6.59 -0.92 -9.84
N MET A 225 5.98 -1.02 -11.01
CA MET A 225 6.59 -1.62 -12.20
C MET A 225 6.61 -0.66 -13.37
N GLN A 226 7.74 -0.54 -14.05
CA GLN A 226 7.84 0.11 -15.36
C GLN A 226 7.27 1.55 -15.34
N SER A 227 7.56 2.28 -14.27
CA SER A 227 6.87 3.52 -13.93
C SER A 227 7.87 4.67 -13.69
N TYR A 228 7.42 5.91 -13.85
CA TYR A 228 8.28 7.10 -13.79
C TYR A 228 7.64 8.20 -12.95
N GLU A 229 8.45 8.98 -12.22
CA GLU A 229 7.94 10.11 -11.40
C GLU A 229 6.83 9.68 -10.42
N ILE A 230 7.09 8.62 -9.66
CA ILE A 230 6.18 8.12 -8.63
C ILE A 230 6.52 8.78 -7.29
N PHE A 231 5.51 9.31 -6.61
CA PHE A 231 5.64 9.98 -5.33
C PHE A 231 5.03 9.10 -4.23
N ILE A 232 5.88 8.45 -3.44
CA ILE A 232 5.47 7.51 -2.40
C ILE A 232 5.78 8.12 -1.05
N MET A 233 4.76 8.60 -0.36
CA MET A 233 4.94 9.51 0.78
C MET A 233 4.10 9.11 1.99
N GLU A 234 4.71 9.04 3.18
CA GLU A 234 3.94 8.92 4.44
C GLU A 234 3.03 7.67 4.51
N ASN A 235 3.42 6.58 3.86
CA ASN A 235 2.69 5.31 3.94
C ASN A 235 3.23 4.43 5.08
N TYR A 236 2.38 3.50 5.56
CA TYR A 236 2.72 2.52 6.58
C TYR A 236 2.59 1.09 6.04
N PHE A 237 3.72 0.37 6.00
CA PHE A 237 3.79 -1.01 5.53
C PHE A 237 4.16 -1.93 6.69
N TYR A 238 3.24 -2.82 7.08
CA TYR A 238 3.39 -3.62 8.30
C TYR A 238 3.05 -5.09 8.12
N LEU A 239 3.93 -5.98 8.58
CA LEU A 239 3.75 -7.44 8.55
C LEU A 239 3.53 -8.05 7.15
N ASN A 240 4.20 -7.52 6.12
CA ASN A 240 4.29 -8.20 4.82
C ASN A 240 5.44 -9.23 4.88
N THR A 241 5.16 -10.40 5.48
CA THR A 241 6.18 -11.35 5.98
C THR A 241 6.42 -12.58 5.10
N LYS A 242 5.81 -12.65 3.90
CA LYS A 242 6.17 -13.72 2.97
C LYS A 242 7.64 -13.59 2.57
N ILE A 243 8.32 -14.73 2.38
CA ILE A 243 9.77 -14.78 2.09
C ILE A 243 10.11 -14.09 0.76
N ASP A 244 9.20 -14.12 -0.21
CA ASP A 244 9.30 -13.39 -1.48
C ASP A 244 8.65 -12.00 -1.43
N GLY A 245 8.17 -11.58 -0.27
CA GLY A 245 7.45 -10.34 -0.04
C GLY A 245 8.33 -9.18 0.40
N ALA A 246 7.81 -7.96 0.25
CA ALA A 246 8.45 -6.72 0.66
C ALA A 246 7.44 -5.66 1.14
N GLY A 247 7.87 -4.71 1.97
CA GLY A 247 7.10 -3.49 2.20
C GLY A 247 6.86 -2.75 0.87
N MET A 248 7.91 -2.56 0.07
CA MET A 248 7.82 -2.00 -1.27
C MET A 248 8.76 -2.72 -2.22
N PHE A 249 8.25 -3.17 -3.36
CA PHE A 249 9.06 -3.66 -4.47
C PHE A 249 8.99 -2.63 -5.60
N ILE A 250 10.16 -2.06 -5.94
CA ILE A 250 10.33 -1.03 -6.96
C ILE A 250 11.13 -1.64 -8.11
N TYR A 251 10.45 -1.91 -9.23
CA TYR A 251 10.98 -2.61 -10.38
C TYR A 251 10.92 -1.72 -11.63
N ASP A 252 12.03 -1.58 -12.35
CA ASP A 252 12.10 -0.80 -13.61
C ASP A 252 11.47 0.60 -13.45
N THR A 253 11.85 1.28 -12.36
CA THR A 253 11.21 2.54 -11.93
C THR A 253 12.25 3.64 -11.79
N PHE A 254 11.90 4.83 -12.30
CA PHE A 254 12.87 5.90 -12.48
C PHE A 254 12.37 7.25 -11.99
N ASP A 255 13.31 8.12 -11.64
CA ASP A 255 13.08 9.55 -11.33
C ASP A 255 11.97 9.77 -10.27
N SER A 256 11.85 8.82 -9.33
CA SER A 256 10.77 8.78 -8.34
C SER A 256 11.25 9.24 -6.96
N LYS A 257 10.30 9.64 -6.11
CA LYS A 257 10.56 10.08 -4.73
C LYS A 257 9.84 9.16 -3.76
N ILE A 258 10.60 8.57 -2.85
CA ILE A 258 10.11 7.70 -1.77
C ILE A 258 10.51 8.36 -0.46
N SER A 259 9.55 8.91 0.27
CA SER A 259 9.88 9.69 1.46
C SER A 259 8.93 9.54 2.63
N SER A 260 9.46 9.62 3.85
CA SER A 260 8.65 9.66 5.07
C SER A 260 7.75 8.44 5.27
N ASN A 261 8.05 7.31 4.61
CA ASN A 261 7.33 6.06 4.81
C ASN A 261 7.85 5.33 6.05
N ILE A 262 6.98 4.57 6.69
CA ILE A 262 7.33 3.67 7.79
C ILE A 262 7.17 2.24 7.30
N ILE A 263 8.29 1.53 7.25
CA ILE A 263 8.40 0.17 6.76
C ILE A 263 8.77 -0.71 7.94
N LYS A 264 7.76 -1.35 8.55
CA LYS A 264 7.91 -2.06 9.83
C LYS A 264 7.63 -3.55 9.73
N GLY A 265 8.52 -4.40 10.26
CA GLY A 265 8.20 -5.82 10.45
C GLY A 265 7.95 -6.60 9.15
N ASN A 266 8.52 -6.17 8.03
CA ASN A 266 8.42 -6.86 6.75
C ASN A 266 9.61 -7.81 6.56
N PHE A 267 9.47 -8.81 5.68
CA PHE A 267 10.63 -9.65 5.35
C PHE A 267 11.72 -8.81 4.65
N ARG A 268 11.34 -8.10 3.59
CA ARG A 268 12.17 -7.04 3.00
C ARG A 268 11.47 -5.70 3.17
N GLY A 269 12.20 -4.65 3.52
CA GLY A 269 11.63 -3.32 3.66
C GLY A 269 11.34 -2.72 2.29
N ILE A 270 12.39 -2.28 1.59
CA ILE A 270 12.31 -1.83 0.20
C ILE A 270 13.27 -2.66 -0.65
N VAL A 271 12.80 -3.10 -1.82
CA VAL A 271 13.61 -3.75 -2.85
C VAL A 271 13.66 -2.86 -4.08
N LEU A 272 14.86 -2.56 -4.57
CA LEU A 272 15.10 -1.80 -5.79
C LEU A 272 15.70 -2.71 -6.86
N GLU A 273 15.00 -2.94 -7.98
CA GLU A 273 15.52 -3.74 -9.10
C GLU A 273 15.38 -2.98 -10.41
N ASN A 274 16.50 -2.82 -11.13
CA ASN A 274 16.58 -1.95 -12.30
C ASN A 274 15.98 -0.54 -12.04
N ALA A 275 16.17 -0.01 -10.82
CA ALA A 275 15.59 1.26 -10.41
C ALA A 275 16.67 2.34 -10.41
N LYS A 276 16.45 3.47 -11.13
CA LYS A 276 17.50 4.50 -11.28
C LYS A 276 17.02 5.92 -11.03
N ARG A 277 17.94 6.76 -10.52
CA ARG A 277 17.69 8.18 -10.23
C ARG A 277 16.52 8.42 -9.28
N ASN A 278 16.23 7.45 -8.41
CA ASN A 278 15.22 7.61 -7.38
C ASN A 278 15.82 8.25 -6.14
N ARG A 279 14.98 8.95 -5.38
CA ARG A 279 15.35 9.58 -4.12
C ARG A 279 14.61 8.92 -2.96
N LEU A 280 15.35 8.33 -2.03
CA LEU A 280 14.86 7.74 -0.80
C LEU A 280 15.29 8.63 0.37
N GLU A 281 14.34 9.33 1.00
CA GLU A 281 14.65 10.27 2.08
C GLU A 281 13.64 10.24 3.23
N PHE A 282 14.10 10.36 4.48
CA PHE A 282 13.23 10.39 5.68
C PHE A 282 12.38 9.13 5.89
N ASN A 283 12.71 8.00 5.28
CA ASN A 283 12.01 6.75 5.55
C ASN A 283 12.53 6.09 6.82
N THR A 284 11.66 5.39 7.54
CA THR A 284 12.01 4.62 8.74
C THR A 284 11.85 3.14 8.45
N PHE A 285 12.96 2.41 8.44
CA PHE A 285 13.03 0.97 8.30
C PHE A 285 13.19 0.34 9.68
N LEU A 286 12.15 -0.30 10.17
CA LEU A 286 12.08 -0.78 11.54
C LEU A 286 11.78 -2.28 11.61
N GLU A 287 12.61 -3.06 12.29
CA GLU A 287 12.33 -4.48 12.60
C GLU A 287 12.05 -5.34 11.34
N ASN A 288 12.62 -4.99 10.18
CA ASN A 288 12.55 -5.82 8.97
C ASN A 288 13.67 -6.86 8.99
N ASP A 289 13.52 -7.97 8.27
CA ASP A 289 14.66 -8.88 8.10
C ASP A 289 15.77 -8.22 7.27
N THR A 290 15.43 -7.64 6.11
CA THR A 290 16.32 -6.73 5.36
C THR A 290 15.66 -5.35 5.26
N GLY A 291 16.33 -4.28 5.68
CA GLY A 291 15.81 -2.91 5.55
C GLY A 291 15.69 -2.47 4.10
N LEU A 292 16.82 -2.37 3.39
CA LEU A 292 16.88 -1.97 1.98
C LEU A 292 17.72 -2.97 1.17
N GLU A 293 17.17 -3.47 0.07
CA GLU A 293 17.84 -4.38 -0.87
C GLU A 293 18.04 -3.67 -2.21
N ILE A 294 19.30 -3.42 -2.57
CA ILE A 294 19.68 -2.87 -3.88
C ILE A 294 19.96 -4.04 -4.82
N GLY A 295 18.96 -4.46 -5.57
CA GLY A 295 19.10 -5.51 -6.58
C GLY A 295 19.85 -5.05 -7.83
N ILE A 296 19.95 -5.95 -8.81
CA ILE A 296 20.66 -5.73 -10.07
C ILE A 296 20.30 -4.42 -10.79
N ASN A 297 21.31 -3.77 -11.36
CA ASN A 297 21.16 -2.62 -12.27
C ASN A 297 20.38 -1.43 -11.65
N SER A 298 20.45 -1.27 -10.33
CA SER A 298 19.84 -0.18 -9.58
C SER A 298 20.89 0.86 -9.22
N THR A 299 21.05 1.87 -10.09
CA THR A 299 22.13 2.87 -10.02
C THR A 299 21.62 4.31 -9.93
N ASP A 300 22.48 5.23 -9.53
CA ASP A 300 22.23 6.67 -9.44
C ASP A 300 21.08 7.04 -8.50
N ASN A 301 20.68 6.14 -7.59
CA ASN A 301 19.72 6.47 -6.54
C ASN A 301 20.41 7.28 -5.44
N THR A 302 19.68 8.23 -4.85
CA THR A 302 20.16 9.03 -3.71
C THR A 302 19.38 8.63 -2.46
N ILE A 303 20.07 8.04 -1.49
CA ILE A 303 19.52 7.41 -0.29
C ILE A 303 20.13 8.11 0.91
N TYR A 304 19.40 9.02 1.56
CA TYR A 304 19.94 9.85 2.64
C TYR A 304 18.85 10.27 3.62
N LEU A 305 19.22 10.62 4.84
CA LEU A 305 18.30 10.99 5.93
C LEU A 305 17.24 9.91 6.24
N ASN A 306 17.54 8.63 5.98
CA ASN A 306 16.69 7.52 6.40
C ASN A 306 17.15 6.98 7.75
N ASN A 307 16.23 6.34 8.46
CA ASN A 307 16.49 5.72 9.76
C ASN A 307 16.37 4.20 9.65
N PHE A 308 17.47 3.49 9.89
CA PHE A 308 17.52 2.03 9.93
C PHE A 308 17.62 1.55 11.39
N TYR A 309 16.60 0.83 11.84
CA TYR A 309 16.47 0.36 13.21
C TYR A 309 16.15 -1.11 13.30
N ARG A 310 16.95 -1.84 14.07
CA ARG A 310 16.67 -3.21 14.51
C ARG A 310 16.30 -4.14 13.36
N ASN A 311 16.83 -3.86 12.16
CA ASN A 311 16.71 -4.79 11.05
C ASN A 311 17.76 -5.89 11.21
N THR A 312 17.51 -7.12 10.74
CA THR A 312 18.54 -8.17 10.77
C THR A 312 19.73 -7.79 9.87
N ARG A 313 19.43 -7.17 8.73
CA ARG A 313 20.35 -6.55 7.78
C ARG A 313 19.84 -5.15 7.46
N GLN A 314 20.66 -4.12 7.67
CA GLN A 314 20.23 -2.74 7.39
C GLN A 314 20.05 -2.51 5.89
N ILE A 315 21.13 -2.74 5.12
CA ILE A 315 21.15 -2.57 3.68
C ILE A 315 22.04 -3.65 3.06
N ILE A 316 21.58 -4.28 1.98
CA ILE A 316 22.38 -5.17 1.13
C ILE A 316 22.38 -4.67 -0.31
N SER A 317 23.40 -5.02 -1.08
CA SER A 317 23.50 -4.69 -2.49
C SER A 317 23.99 -5.87 -3.30
N ASP A 318 23.44 -6.04 -4.50
CA ASP A 318 24.07 -6.78 -5.58
C ASP A 318 25.32 -6.06 -6.09
N LYS A 319 26.12 -6.77 -6.89
CA LYS A 319 27.34 -6.24 -7.52
C LYS A 319 27.04 -5.15 -8.53
N ASP A 320 28.05 -4.32 -8.79
CA ASP A 320 28.07 -3.32 -9.88
C ASP A 320 26.97 -2.25 -9.78
N ASN A 321 26.44 -2.01 -8.58
CA ASN A 321 25.54 -0.90 -8.29
C ASN A 321 26.32 0.33 -7.78
N SER A 322 26.06 1.49 -8.37
CA SER A 322 26.63 2.77 -7.94
C SER A 322 25.51 3.69 -7.47
N ASN A 323 25.40 3.94 -6.16
CA ASN A 323 24.38 4.79 -5.55
C ASN A 323 25.02 5.78 -4.56
N TYR A 324 24.31 6.86 -4.26
CA TYR A 324 24.75 7.89 -3.33
C TYR A 324 24.05 7.68 -1.99
N PHE A 325 24.80 7.40 -0.93
CA PHE A 325 24.26 7.19 0.43
C PHE A 325 24.31 8.45 1.31
N ASN A 326 24.81 9.55 0.77
CA ASN A 326 24.79 10.85 1.40
C ASN A 326 24.55 11.96 0.38
N LYS A 327 24.05 13.10 0.86
CA LYS A 327 23.85 14.31 0.06
C LYS A 327 24.08 15.54 0.92
N ASP A 328 24.81 16.52 0.39
CA ASP A 328 25.11 17.78 1.08
C ASP A 328 25.68 17.54 2.49
N GLU A 329 26.54 16.51 2.62
CA GLU A 329 27.15 16.02 3.86
C GLU A 329 26.19 15.38 4.89
N TYR A 330 24.98 15.01 4.50
CA TYR A 330 24.04 14.26 5.34
C TYR A 330 23.80 12.86 4.75
N GLY A 331 24.14 11.83 5.52
CA GLY A 331 23.89 10.42 5.22
C GLY A 331 22.65 9.88 5.92
N ASN A 332 22.66 8.60 6.25
CA ASN A 332 21.57 7.88 6.94
C ASN A 332 21.95 7.58 8.40
N TYR A 333 20.96 7.27 9.22
CA TYR A 333 21.15 6.78 10.58
C TYR A 333 21.04 5.24 10.61
N TYR A 334 21.98 4.59 11.31
CA TYR A 334 22.03 3.15 11.49
C TYR A 334 22.23 2.83 12.98
N ASP A 335 21.35 2.05 13.60
CA ASP A 335 21.43 1.78 15.03
C ASP A 335 22.59 0.85 15.43
N ASP A 336 23.12 0.07 14.50
CA ASP A 336 24.31 -0.76 14.61
C ASP A 336 25.64 0.00 14.36
N HIS A 337 25.59 1.31 14.07
CA HIS A 337 26.77 2.15 13.78
C HIS A 337 26.97 3.30 14.78
N SER A 338 26.59 3.11 16.04
CA SER A 338 26.42 4.23 16.99
C SER A 338 27.58 4.47 17.97
N SER A 339 28.76 3.86 17.78
CA SER A 339 29.75 3.77 18.89
C SER A 339 30.87 4.82 18.91
N LEU A 340 31.07 5.65 17.89
CA LEU A 340 32.22 6.57 17.81
C LEU A 340 31.85 7.95 17.21
N ASN A 341 31.19 8.78 18.01
CA ASN A 341 31.10 10.23 17.79
C ASN A 341 31.96 10.95 18.84
N MET A 342 33.25 11.11 18.53
CA MET A 342 34.25 11.64 19.47
C MET A 342 34.15 13.16 19.64
N ASN A 343 33.58 13.86 18.66
CA ASN A 343 33.45 15.32 18.66
C ASN A 343 32.06 15.81 19.17
N SER A 344 31.11 14.89 19.39
CA SER A 344 29.72 15.15 19.83
C SER A 344 28.92 16.06 18.90
N ASP A 345 29.18 16.02 17.59
CA ASP A 345 28.35 16.68 16.58
C ASP A 345 27.20 15.77 16.09
N SER A 346 26.45 16.16 15.05
CA SER A 346 25.32 15.37 14.55
C SER A 346 25.69 14.23 13.59
N LYS A 347 26.99 13.97 13.35
CA LYS A 347 27.53 13.00 12.40
C LYS A 347 28.46 12.01 13.13
N VAL A 348 28.62 10.82 12.58
CA VAL A 348 29.64 9.87 13.07
C VAL A 348 30.96 10.19 12.37
N ASP A 349 32.08 10.12 13.10
CA ASP A 349 33.41 10.49 12.58
C ASP A 349 33.95 9.53 11.49
N PHE A 350 33.27 8.40 11.26
CA PHE A 350 33.69 7.35 10.32
C PHE A 350 32.54 6.94 9.40
N ALA A 351 32.88 6.68 8.13
CA ALA A 351 31.97 6.16 7.13
C ALA A 351 31.32 4.84 7.60
N TYR A 352 30.03 4.68 7.34
CA TYR A 352 29.35 3.40 7.50
C TYR A 352 29.61 2.54 6.28
N LYS A 353 29.93 1.28 6.52
CA LYS A 353 30.13 0.27 5.49
C LYS A 353 29.19 -0.91 5.74
N SER A 354 28.29 -1.20 4.81
CA SER A 354 27.56 -2.48 4.88
C SER A 354 28.45 -3.58 4.30
N GLY A 355 29.25 -4.20 5.16
CA GLY A 355 30.07 -5.38 4.87
C GLY A 355 29.25 -6.63 5.06
N ASP A 356 29.05 -7.39 3.97
CA ASP A 356 28.12 -8.52 3.95
C ASP A 356 28.86 -9.85 4.08
N VAL A 357 30.13 -9.92 4.53
CA VAL A 357 30.91 -11.17 4.44
C VAL A 357 30.25 -12.29 5.24
N PHE A 358 29.88 -12.03 6.50
CA PHE A 358 29.19 -13.03 7.31
C PHE A 358 27.83 -13.41 6.72
N TYR A 359 27.07 -12.43 6.24
CA TYR A 359 25.76 -12.66 5.65
C TYR A 359 25.83 -13.39 4.30
N GLN A 360 26.86 -13.15 3.49
CA GLN A 360 27.20 -13.90 2.28
C GLN A 360 27.58 -15.34 2.61
N MET A 361 28.32 -15.55 3.70
CA MET A 361 28.57 -16.90 4.19
C MET A 361 27.26 -17.57 4.66
N ALA A 362 26.41 -16.85 5.40
CA ALA A 362 25.14 -17.37 5.89
C ALA A 362 24.09 -17.62 4.81
N SER A 363 24.18 -16.94 3.66
CA SER A 363 23.35 -17.23 2.48
C SER A 363 23.79 -18.50 1.77
N GLN A 364 25.09 -18.82 1.77
CA GLN A 364 25.64 -20.07 1.23
C GLN A 364 25.45 -21.25 2.19
N GLU A 365 25.57 -21.01 3.50
CA GLU A 365 25.47 -21.99 4.56
C GLU A 365 24.40 -21.57 5.58
N PRO A 366 23.11 -21.93 5.38
CA PRO A 366 21.99 -21.48 6.21
C PRO A 366 22.13 -21.82 7.69
N LEU A 367 22.94 -22.82 8.06
CA LEU A 367 23.21 -23.15 9.47
C LEU A 367 23.94 -22.02 10.21
N LEU A 368 24.67 -21.14 9.50
CA LEU A 368 25.35 -20.01 10.12
C LEU A 368 24.39 -18.94 10.65
N GLN A 369 23.13 -18.95 10.22
CA GLN A 369 22.09 -18.04 10.73
C GLN A 369 21.89 -18.15 12.25
N VAL A 370 22.25 -19.28 12.86
CA VAL A 370 22.22 -19.46 14.34
C VAL A 370 23.15 -18.48 15.07
N PHE A 371 24.17 -17.95 14.40
CA PHE A 371 25.11 -16.99 14.96
C PHE A 371 24.70 -15.53 14.72
N PHE A 372 23.53 -15.27 14.10
CA PHE A 372 23.02 -13.91 13.99
C PHE A 372 22.93 -13.25 15.36
N GLN A 373 23.37 -11.99 15.43
CA GLN A 373 23.45 -11.22 16.67
C GLN A 373 24.32 -11.84 17.78
N SER A 374 25.14 -12.84 17.46
CA SER A 374 26.13 -13.35 18.42
C SER A 374 27.25 -12.32 18.62
N PRO A 375 27.89 -12.27 19.81
CA PRO A 375 28.99 -11.35 20.07
C PRO A 375 30.16 -11.49 19.07
N ALA A 376 30.35 -12.67 18.48
CA ALA A 376 31.38 -12.90 17.47
C ALA A 376 31.06 -12.21 16.14
N VAL A 377 29.79 -12.25 15.71
CA VAL A 377 29.33 -11.57 14.48
C VAL A 377 29.32 -10.06 14.69
N GLU A 378 28.91 -9.57 15.85
CA GLU A 378 28.95 -8.15 16.19
C GLU A 378 30.39 -7.59 16.18
N LEU A 379 31.33 -8.33 16.77
CA LEU A 379 32.76 -7.99 16.72
C LEU A 379 33.29 -8.01 15.28
N TRP A 380 32.91 -9.02 14.49
CA TRP A 380 33.29 -9.10 13.08
C TRP A 380 32.81 -7.88 12.30
N ASN A 381 31.51 -7.56 12.37
CA ASN A 381 30.91 -6.41 11.71
C ASN A 381 31.58 -5.09 12.13
N THR A 382 31.96 -4.97 13.41
CA THR A 382 32.74 -3.82 13.91
C THR A 382 34.09 -3.71 13.22
N VAL A 383 34.84 -4.82 13.09
CA VAL A 383 36.14 -4.84 12.41
C VAL A 383 36.01 -4.46 10.93
N GLU A 384 34.94 -4.88 10.25
CA GLU A 384 34.70 -4.54 8.84
C GLU A 384 34.52 -3.02 8.62
N GLN A 385 33.97 -2.29 9.60
CA GLN A 385 33.86 -0.82 9.51
C GLN A 385 35.26 -0.17 9.37
N PHE A 386 36.25 -0.67 10.12
CA PHE A 386 37.59 -0.06 10.21
C PHE A 386 38.63 -0.65 9.24
N THR A 387 38.31 -1.76 8.57
CA THR A 387 39.25 -2.42 7.67
C THR A 387 38.88 -2.21 6.20
N PRO A 388 39.87 -2.05 5.31
CA PRO A 388 39.62 -2.02 3.87
C PRO A 388 39.46 -3.46 3.37
N ILE A 389 38.25 -3.99 3.43
CA ILE A 389 37.91 -5.29 2.84
C ILE A 389 37.44 -5.02 1.39
N PRO A 390 38.16 -5.51 0.36
CA PRO A 390 37.69 -5.39 -1.02
C PRO A 390 36.36 -6.14 -1.18
N SER A 391 35.31 -5.44 -1.63
CA SER A 391 34.03 -6.05 -1.96
C SER A 391 33.39 -5.28 -3.12
N ASP A 392 32.92 -6.03 -4.13
CA ASP A 392 32.23 -5.49 -5.31
C ASP A 392 30.76 -5.12 -5.00
N SER A 393 30.31 -5.35 -3.77
CA SER A 393 28.95 -5.09 -3.28
C SER A 393 28.93 -4.19 -2.04
N LEU A 394 30.04 -3.50 -1.75
CA LEU A 394 30.17 -2.66 -0.57
C LEU A 394 29.30 -1.41 -0.71
N ILE A 395 28.42 -1.20 0.27
CA ILE A 395 27.73 0.08 0.45
C ILE A 395 28.58 0.95 1.37
N VAL A 396 28.84 2.19 0.96
CA VAL A 396 29.58 3.17 1.77
C VAL A 396 28.75 4.44 1.90
N ASP A 397 28.44 4.81 3.14
CA ASP A 397 27.89 6.11 3.51
C ASP A 397 29.00 6.92 4.19
N GLU A 398 29.46 7.98 3.53
CA GLU A 398 30.58 8.79 3.99
C GLU A 398 30.19 9.82 5.07
N ALA A 399 28.90 10.01 5.33
CA ALA A 399 28.42 11.00 6.30
C ALA A 399 27.25 10.50 7.15
N PRO A 400 27.36 9.30 7.77
CA PRO A 400 26.28 8.74 8.56
C PRO A 400 25.93 9.65 9.74
N LEU A 401 24.64 9.66 10.09
CA LEU A 401 24.12 10.51 11.16
C LEU A 401 24.39 9.87 12.52
N ALA A 402 24.81 10.68 13.51
CA ALA A 402 24.95 10.22 14.89
C ALA A 402 23.59 10.13 15.61
N GLU A 403 22.64 10.96 15.21
CA GLU A 403 21.28 10.94 15.70
C GLU A 403 20.30 10.65 14.56
N PRO A 404 19.14 10.07 14.88
CA PRO A 404 18.11 9.78 13.88
C PRO A 404 17.68 11.03 13.13
N ALA A 405 17.43 10.88 11.82
CA ALA A 405 16.79 11.92 11.04
C ALA A 405 15.41 12.25 11.64
N PRO A 406 15.02 13.54 11.72
CA PRO A 406 13.79 13.97 12.38
C PRO A 406 12.57 13.63 11.52
N VAL A 407 12.05 12.42 11.69
CA VAL A 407 10.81 11.96 11.07
C VAL A 407 9.66 12.25 12.04
N LYS A 408 8.67 13.04 11.61
CA LYS A 408 7.44 13.23 12.38
C LYS A 408 6.52 12.04 12.12
N TRP A 409 6.11 11.36 13.19
CA TRP A 409 5.07 10.36 13.14
C TRP A 409 4.11 10.52 14.32
N GLU A 410 2.82 10.42 14.04
CA GLU A 410 1.81 10.20 15.07
C GLU A 410 1.65 8.69 15.23
N GLU A 411 2.21 8.15 16.31
CA GLU A 411 2.01 6.75 16.69
C GLU A 411 0.51 6.51 16.89
N ASN A 412 -0.12 5.79 15.95
CA ASN A 412 -1.53 5.44 16.03
C ASN A 412 -1.66 4.36 17.12
N THR A 413 -1.77 4.80 18.37
CA THR A 413 -1.77 4.01 19.62
C THR A 413 -2.90 2.99 19.75
N SER A 414 -3.74 2.82 18.73
CA SER A 414 -4.87 1.88 18.73
C SER A 414 -4.45 0.40 18.65
N GLU A 415 -3.27 0.07 18.13
CA GLU A 415 -2.83 -1.34 18.01
C GLU A 415 -2.11 -1.89 19.26
N THR A 416 -1.47 -1.03 20.06
CA THR A 416 -0.67 -1.46 21.22
C THR A 416 -1.52 -2.04 22.37
N GLN A 417 -2.83 -1.75 22.41
CA GLN A 417 -3.72 -2.22 23.48
C GLN A 417 -4.42 -3.56 23.21
N VAL A 418 -4.49 -4.04 21.97
CA VAL A 418 -5.28 -5.24 21.65
C VAL A 418 -4.47 -6.54 21.76
N TYR A 419 -3.14 -6.49 21.53
CA TYR A 419 -2.30 -7.69 21.51
C TYR A 419 -1.46 -7.94 22.77
N SER A 420 -1.19 -6.92 23.61
CA SER A 420 -0.10 -6.99 24.61
C SER A 420 -0.42 -7.71 25.93
N SER A 421 -1.68 -7.92 26.33
CA SER A 421 -1.94 -8.36 27.71
C SER A 421 -2.13 -9.87 27.91
N ARG A 422 -2.49 -10.64 26.87
CA ARG A 422 -2.88 -12.05 27.04
C ARG A 422 -1.90 -13.07 26.43
N HIS A 423 -1.30 -12.76 25.28
CA HIS A 423 -0.37 -13.69 24.61
C HIS A 423 1.05 -13.68 25.20
N GLU A 424 1.53 -12.54 25.69
CA GLU A 424 2.87 -12.46 26.29
C GLU A 424 2.98 -13.30 27.56
N MET A 425 1.96 -13.27 28.42
CA MET A 425 1.91 -14.09 29.64
C MET A 425 1.87 -15.59 29.33
N ASP A 426 1.13 -16.01 28.30
CA ASP A 426 1.04 -17.41 27.90
C ASP A 426 2.36 -17.91 27.27
N LEU A 427 3.03 -17.08 26.47
CA LEU A 427 4.35 -17.40 25.91
C LEU A 427 5.43 -17.47 26.99
N ILE A 428 5.46 -16.52 27.93
CA ILE A 428 6.41 -16.51 29.05
C ILE A 428 6.18 -17.75 29.93
N LEU A 429 4.92 -18.11 30.20
CA LEU A 429 4.59 -19.29 30.99
C LEU A 429 5.00 -20.58 30.27
N PHE A 430 4.74 -20.68 28.97
CA PHE A 430 5.19 -21.82 28.16
C PHE A 430 6.72 -21.94 28.15
N PHE A 431 7.44 -20.83 27.97
CA PHE A 431 8.90 -20.80 27.98
C PHE A 431 9.49 -21.17 29.35
N MET A 432 8.87 -20.73 30.44
CA MET A 432 9.27 -21.15 31.79
C MET A 432 9.04 -22.64 31.99
N ILE A 433 7.91 -23.20 31.55
CA ILE A 433 7.61 -24.63 31.68
C ILE A 433 8.63 -25.48 30.90
N THR A 434 9.00 -25.09 29.69
CA THR A 434 10.00 -25.81 28.89
C THR A 434 11.40 -25.70 29.49
N LEU A 435 11.77 -24.54 30.02
CA LEU A 435 13.04 -24.34 30.73
C LEU A 435 13.13 -25.21 32.01
N PHE A 436 12.06 -25.26 32.82
CA PHE A 436 12.02 -26.10 34.02
C PHE A 436 12.03 -27.60 33.69
N ALA A 437 11.32 -28.02 32.64
CA ALA A 437 11.34 -29.40 32.18
C ALA A 437 12.73 -29.84 31.70
N SER A 438 13.42 -28.99 30.94
CA SER A 438 14.78 -29.25 30.46
C SER A 438 15.81 -29.27 31.59
N LEU A 439 15.73 -28.36 32.56
CA LEU A 439 16.55 -28.40 33.79
C LEU A 439 16.30 -29.67 34.61
N PHE A 440 15.04 -30.11 34.74
CA PHE A 440 14.70 -31.32 35.47
C PHE A 440 15.26 -32.59 34.79
N ILE A 441 15.18 -32.66 33.46
CA ILE A 441 15.75 -33.74 32.66
C ILE A 441 17.28 -33.77 32.81
N LEU A 442 17.95 -32.62 32.74
CA LEU A 442 19.40 -32.50 32.94
C LEU A 442 19.82 -32.91 34.36
N MET A 443 19.07 -32.52 35.39
CA MET A 443 19.36 -32.94 36.77
C MET A 443 19.13 -34.43 37.00
N LYS A 444 18.12 -35.03 36.35
CA LYS A 444 17.83 -36.47 36.48
C LYS A 444 18.85 -37.33 35.74
N LEU A 445 19.22 -36.95 34.52
CA LEU A 445 20.23 -37.65 33.71
C LEU A 445 21.67 -37.40 34.20
N GLY A 446 21.96 -36.24 34.79
CA GLY A 446 23.24 -35.94 35.42
C GLY A 446 23.47 -36.73 36.71
N ARG A 447 22.39 -37.12 37.40
CA ARG A 447 22.47 -37.86 38.67
C ARG A 447 22.65 -39.37 38.47
N GLU A 448 22.18 -39.93 37.35
CA GLU A 448 22.41 -41.34 36.98
C GLU A 448 23.85 -41.65 36.57
N ARG A 449 24.69 -40.63 36.28
CA ARG A 449 26.12 -40.82 35.95
C ARG A 449 27.08 -40.80 37.15
N HIS A 450 26.58 -40.59 38.37
CA HIS A 450 27.40 -40.57 39.59
C HIS A 450 27.11 -41.72 40.58
N GLU A 451 26.24 -42.66 40.22
CA GLU A 451 25.93 -43.86 41.03
C GLU A 451 26.23 -45.19 40.30
N ALA A 452 27.17 -45.20 39.35
CA ALA A 452 27.70 -46.42 38.72
C ALA A 452 29.20 -46.58 38.95
#